data_AF-A0A258IU49-F1
#
_entry.id   AF-A0A258IU49-F1
#
_cell.length_a   1.000
_cell.length_b   1.000
_cell.length_c   1.000
_cell.angle_alpha   90.00
_cell.angle_beta   90.00
_cell.angle_gamma   90.00
#
_symmetry.space_group_name_H-M   'P 1'
#
loop_
_entity.id
_entity.type
_entity.pdbx_description
1 polymer ?
#
loop_
_entity_poly.entity_id
_entity_poly.type
_entity_poly.pdbx_seq_one_letter_code
_entity_poly.pdbx_strand_id
1 'polypeptide(L)'
;MKLVKRHGTVQARPHPRSARRDRRAPRASTAAIASTMTLAMTLALAGLVAGNTPVAAEPLPTPSVDFALKAKLGGRVHVDMSRQGNRMRMEISNPAVPGTLLGFLNIDTRKVVLVSPSLPKMGIETDLPADFQIASLAGEGTRAGTSQVAGEPCTLWQVEKAAQLAGPTTACITEDGIVLRTLVEIQGKPHLTFEVVSLARGPQDPDLFRLPPGTRTMKMPNGGGLLPSPGVGPALAP
;
A
#
# COMPACT_ATOMS: atom_id res chain seq x y z
N MET A 1 -16.34 47.14 22.68
CA MET A 1 -15.44 47.30 21.51
C MET A 1 -16.07 46.60 20.31
N LYS A 2 -16.16 47.29 19.17
CA LYS A 2 -16.92 46.90 17.97
C LYS A 2 -16.21 45.76 17.21
N LEU A 3 -16.93 44.70 16.86
CA LEU A 3 -16.47 43.64 15.97
C LEU A 3 -16.95 43.94 14.54
N VAL A 4 -16.03 44.24 13.61
CA VAL A 4 -16.32 44.54 12.21
C VAL A 4 -16.24 43.25 11.39
N LYS A 5 -17.37 42.86 10.78
CA LYS A 5 -17.53 41.69 9.90
C LYS A 5 -17.23 42.11 8.46
N ARG A 6 -16.14 41.64 7.85
CA ARG A 6 -15.86 41.85 6.41
C ARG A 6 -16.25 40.60 5.62
N HIS A 7 -17.27 40.76 4.78
CA HIS A 7 -17.64 39.80 3.74
C HIS A 7 -16.80 40.08 2.49
N GLY A 8 -16.00 39.10 2.05
CA GLY A 8 -15.24 39.15 0.80
C GLY A 8 -15.79 38.14 -0.19
N THR A 9 -16.52 38.63 -1.18
CA THR A 9 -17.04 37.88 -2.34
C THR A 9 -15.92 37.74 -3.37
N VAL A 10 -15.50 36.51 -3.69
CA VAL A 10 -14.54 36.26 -4.79
C VAL A 10 -15.31 35.76 -6.01
N GLN A 11 -15.30 36.58 -7.06
CA GLN A 11 -15.90 36.32 -8.36
C GLN A 11 -15.20 35.21 -9.12
N ALA A 12 -16.01 34.37 -9.76
CA ALA A 12 -15.61 33.36 -10.76
C ALA A 12 -15.06 34.01 -12.05
N ARG A 13 -14.03 33.40 -12.63
CA ARG A 13 -13.58 33.65 -14.01
C ARG A 13 -13.89 32.41 -14.89
N PRO A 14 -14.58 32.57 -16.03
CA PRO A 14 -14.72 31.52 -17.03
C PRO A 14 -13.76 31.71 -18.22
N HIS A 15 -13.66 30.63 -19.01
CA HIS A 15 -13.15 30.48 -20.41
C HIS A 15 -11.66 30.14 -20.63
N PRO A 16 -11.29 29.50 -21.78
CA PRO A 16 -12.08 29.23 -23.00
C PRO A 16 -12.07 27.78 -23.54
N ARG A 17 -13.13 27.48 -24.32
CA ARG A 17 -13.21 26.42 -25.33
C ARG A 17 -12.30 26.76 -26.52
N SER A 18 -11.53 25.78 -27.00
CA SER A 18 -10.91 25.77 -28.34
C SER A 18 -10.57 24.31 -28.68
N ALA A 19 -10.53 23.82 -29.91
CA ALA A 19 -11.13 24.24 -31.16
C ALA A 19 -11.15 22.97 -32.04
N ARG A 20 -12.23 22.86 -32.80
CA ARG A 20 -12.52 21.90 -33.85
C ARG A 20 -11.42 21.96 -34.93
N ARG A 21 -10.88 20.81 -35.36
CA ARG A 21 -10.15 20.71 -36.64
C ARG A 21 -10.69 19.55 -37.46
N ASP A 22 -11.71 19.88 -38.23
CA ASP A 22 -12.00 19.24 -39.51
C ASP A 22 -10.78 19.41 -40.43
N ARG A 23 -10.41 18.38 -41.21
CA ARG A 23 -10.26 18.48 -42.69
C ARG A 23 -9.62 17.23 -43.33
N ARG A 24 -10.38 16.71 -44.31
CA ARG A 24 -9.97 16.27 -45.66
C ARG A 24 -9.40 14.86 -45.84
N ALA A 25 -10.27 13.98 -46.32
CA ALA A 25 -9.99 13.20 -47.53
C ALA A 25 -9.92 14.14 -48.75
N PRO A 26 -9.22 13.82 -49.85
CA PRO A 26 -9.89 13.02 -50.90
C PRO A 26 -8.99 12.18 -51.84
N ARG A 27 -9.70 11.43 -52.70
CA ARG A 27 -9.40 11.04 -54.09
C ARG A 27 -8.68 9.71 -54.38
N ALA A 28 -9.48 8.87 -55.04
CA ALA A 28 -9.15 7.74 -55.86
C ALA A 28 -8.16 8.07 -56.99
N SER A 29 -7.39 7.06 -57.37
CA SER A 29 -6.96 6.84 -58.75
C SER A 29 -6.99 5.33 -59.04
N THR A 30 -7.92 4.97 -59.92
CA THR A 30 -7.93 3.73 -60.71
C THR A 30 -6.78 3.73 -61.72
N ALA A 31 -6.05 2.61 -61.84
CA ALA A 31 -5.47 2.17 -63.09
C ALA A 31 -5.19 0.67 -63.03
N ALA A 32 -5.84 -0.07 -63.93
CA ALA A 32 -5.63 -1.49 -64.19
C ALA A 32 -4.38 -1.67 -65.06
N ILE A 33 -3.54 -2.67 -64.77
CA ILE A 33 -2.63 -3.29 -65.75
C ILE A 33 -2.58 -4.79 -65.48
N ALA A 34 -2.60 -5.53 -66.59
CA ALA A 34 -2.89 -6.94 -66.75
C ALA A 34 -1.79 -7.91 -66.28
N SER A 35 -2.25 -9.14 -66.08
CA SER A 35 -1.57 -10.37 -65.71
C SER A 35 -0.32 -10.71 -66.53
N THR A 36 0.72 -11.22 -65.86
CA THR A 36 1.60 -12.29 -66.37
C THR A 36 1.98 -13.23 -65.23
N MET A 37 1.69 -14.52 -65.41
CA MET A 37 2.10 -15.64 -64.55
C MET A 37 3.63 -15.74 -64.49
N THR A 38 4.23 -15.79 -63.30
CA THR A 38 5.51 -16.48 -63.13
C THR A 38 5.68 -17.04 -61.71
N LEU A 39 6.08 -18.31 -61.71
CA LEU A 39 6.49 -19.26 -60.67
C LEU A 39 6.62 -18.82 -59.20
N ALA A 40 6.08 -19.71 -58.38
CA ALA A 40 6.26 -19.88 -56.95
C ALA A 40 7.72 -19.79 -56.47
N MET A 41 7.96 -18.94 -55.47
CA MET A 41 8.90 -19.19 -54.38
C MET A 41 8.53 -18.28 -53.20
N THR A 42 7.38 -18.57 -52.57
CA THR A 42 6.97 -17.96 -51.31
C THR A 42 7.87 -18.48 -50.20
N LEU A 43 9.02 -17.82 -49.99
CA LEU A 43 9.71 -17.89 -48.70
C LEU A 43 8.80 -17.22 -47.67
N ALA A 44 8.09 -18.03 -46.89
CA ALA A 44 7.32 -17.58 -45.76
C ALA A 44 8.28 -17.01 -44.69
N LEU A 45 8.47 -15.69 -44.70
CA LEU A 45 8.90 -14.95 -43.53
C LEU A 45 7.72 -14.98 -42.54
N ALA A 46 7.62 -16.09 -41.80
CA ALA A 46 6.77 -16.16 -40.62
C ALA A 46 7.39 -15.22 -39.57
N GLY A 47 6.91 -13.98 -39.57
CA GLY A 47 7.32 -12.96 -38.61
C GLY A 47 7.12 -13.46 -37.19
N LEU A 48 8.20 -13.48 -36.41
CA LEU A 48 8.10 -13.55 -34.96
C LEU A 48 7.34 -12.31 -34.49
N VAL A 49 6.03 -12.45 -34.30
CA VAL A 49 5.26 -11.53 -33.48
C VAL A 49 5.64 -11.85 -32.04
N ALA A 50 6.63 -11.13 -31.50
CA ALA A 50 6.92 -11.14 -30.08
C ALA A 50 5.66 -10.62 -29.37
N GLY A 51 4.87 -11.54 -28.83
CA GLY A 51 3.69 -11.21 -28.05
C GLY A 51 4.13 -10.52 -26.77
N ASN A 52 3.92 -9.21 -26.67
CA ASN A 52 3.85 -8.52 -25.39
C ASN A 52 2.58 -9.00 -24.68
N THR A 53 2.62 -10.18 -24.07
CA THR A 53 1.57 -10.60 -23.15
C THR A 53 1.58 -9.59 -22.00
N PRO A 54 0.47 -8.88 -21.73
CA PRO A 54 0.39 -8.02 -20.56
C PRO A 54 0.71 -8.86 -19.34
N VAL A 55 1.65 -8.40 -18.52
CA VAL A 55 1.94 -9.01 -17.21
C VAL A 55 0.68 -8.83 -16.39
N ALA A 56 -0.03 -9.93 -16.17
CA ALA A 56 -1.28 -9.92 -15.41
C ALA A 56 -0.98 -9.60 -13.94
N ALA A 57 -1.93 -8.97 -13.26
CA ALA A 57 -1.87 -8.85 -11.82
C ALA A 57 -1.93 -10.24 -11.18
N GLU A 58 -1.04 -10.50 -10.24
CA GLU A 58 -0.95 -11.74 -9.49
C GLU A 58 -1.22 -11.47 -8.00
N PRO A 59 -1.71 -12.45 -7.23
CA PRO A 59 -1.83 -12.30 -5.78
C PRO A 59 -0.51 -11.90 -5.13
N LEU A 60 -0.54 -10.90 -4.26
CA LEU A 60 0.64 -10.48 -3.52
C LEU A 60 1.11 -11.60 -2.58
N PRO A 61 2.42 -11.83 -2.47
CA PRO A 61 2.96 -12.79 -1.51
C PRO A 61 2.55 -12.43 -0.08
N THR A 62 2.11 -13.43 0.68
CA THR A 62 1.79 -13.27 2.11
C THR A 62 2.86 -13.95 2.97
N PRO A 63 3.13 -13.46 4.19
CA PRO A 63 4.16 -14.03 5.03
C PRO A 63 3.94 -15.53 5.33
N SER A 64 4.88 -16.38 4.92
CA SER A 64 4.83 -17.84 5.13
C SER A 64 5.59 -18.30 6.37
N VAL A 65 6.39 -17.43 6.98
CA VAL A 65 7.23 -17.73 8.15
C VAL A 65 6.93 -16.80 9.33
N ASP A 66 7.33 -17.25 10.52
CA ASP A 66 7.39 -16.42 11.71
C ASP A 66 8.58 -15.46 11.64
N PHE A 67 8.40 -14.24 12.16
CA PHE A 67 9.44 -13.23 12.13
C PHE A 67 9.30 -12.22 13.26
N ALA A 68 10.39 -11.54 13.55
CA ALA A 68 10.43 -10.29 14.28
C ALA A 68 11.07 -9.20 13.40
N LEU A 69 10.53 -7.99 13.42
CA LEU A 69 11.09 -6.86 12.71
C LEU A 69 11.03 -5.58 13.53
N LYS A 70 11.88 -4.63 13.14
CA LYS A 70 11.79 -3.24 13.55
C LYS A 70 11.60 -2.39 12.31
N ALA A 71 10.74 -1.39 12.38
CA ALA A 71 10.39 -0.55 11.24
C ALA A 71 10.11 0.89 11.64
N LYS A 72 10.12 1.77 10.63
CA LYS A 72 9.65 3.14 10.70
C LYS A 72 8.34 3.27 9.92
N LEU A 73 7.34 3.87 10.55
CA LEU A 73 6.06 4.23 9.95
C LEU A 73 5.99 5.76 9.78
N GLY A 74 5.70 6.22 8.57
CA GLY A 74 5.65 7.65 8.21
C GLY A 74 6.92 8.42 8.58
N GLY A 75 8.08 7.74 8.59
CA GLY A 75 9.40 8.27 8.92
C GLY A 75 9.66 8.66 10.38
N ARG A 76 8.66 8.58 11.28
CA ARG A 76 8.77 9.10 12.66
C ARG A 76 8.36 8.11 13.74
N VAL A 77 7.37 7.27 13.45
CA VAL A 77 6.86 6.28 14.41
C VAL A 77 7.72 5.03 14.30
N HIS A 78 8.23 4.53 15.42
CA HIS A 78 8.97 3.28 15.46
C HIS A 78 8.01 2.15 15.82
N VAL A 79 8.16 1.03 15.12
CA VAL A 79 7.33 -0.16 15.30
C VAL A 79 8.26 -1.36 15.48
N ASP A 80 8.18 -2.00 16.64
CA ASP A 80 8.71 -3.35 16.81
C ASP A 80 7.54 -4.32 16.64
N MET A 81 7.73 -5.35 15.82
CA MET A 81 6.68 -6.30 15.47
C MET A 81 7.19 -7.73 15.57
N SER A 82 6.36 -8.61 16.13
CA SER A 82 6.57 -10.06 16.11
C SER A 82 5.34 -10.73 15.50
N ARG A 83 5.56 -11.76 14.68
CA ARG A 83 4.51 -12.59 14.10
C ARG A 83 4.75 -14.07 14.42
N GLN A 84 3.69 -14.73 14.85
CA GLN A 84 3.62 -16.18 15.00
C GLN A 84 2.34 -16.73 14.39
N GLY A 85 2.44 -17.34 13.20
CA GLY A 85 1.28 -17.81 12.43
C GLY A 85 0.25 -16.69 12.21
N ASN A 86 -0.94 -16.84 12.80
CA ASN A 86 -2.03 -15.87 12.72
C ASN A 86 -1.98 -14.77 13.82
N ARG A 87 -1.01 -14.83 14.74
CA ARG A 87 -0.87 -13.84 15.81
C ARG A 87 0.22 -12.84 15.47
N MET A 88 -0.04 -11.58 15.81
CA MET A 88 0.94 -10.51 15.67
C MET A 88 0.93 -9.63 16.91
N ARG A 89 2.11 -9.28 17.40
CA ARG A 89 2.32 -8.27 18.43
C ARG A 89 3.01 -7.07 17.81
N MET A 90 2.58 -5.89 18.22
CA MET A 90 3.17 -4.63 17.82
C MET A 90 3.45 -3.77 19.04
N GLU A 91 4.60 -3.14 19.05
CA GLU A 91 5.00 -2.12 19.98
C GLU A 91 5.24 -0.83 19.20
N ILE A 92 4.34 0.13 19.37
CA ILE A 92 4.35 1.38 18.61
C ILE A 92 4.81 2.49 19.54
N SER A 93 5.94 3.10 19.21
CA SER A 93 6.47 4.27 19.91
C SER A 93 6.47 5.49 18.99
N ASN A 94 5.81 6.55 19.46
CA ASN A 94 5.76 7.83 18.78
C ASN A 94 6.51 8.85 19.63
N PRO A 95 7.59 9.48 19.14
CA PRO A 95 8.34 10.48 19.90
C PRO A 95 7.48 11.64 20.45
N ALA A 96 6.32 11.92 19.86
CA ALA A 96 5.40 12.96 20.32
C ALA A 96 4.54 12.56 21.52
N VAL A 97 4.45 11.26 21.86
CA VAL A 97 3.60 10.74 22.95
C VAL A 97 4.45 9.84 23.86
N PRO A 98 4.49 10.09 25.18
CA PRO A 98 5.21 9.22 26.10
C PRO A 98 4.66 7.79 26.15
N GLY A 99 5.58 6.82 26.17
CA GLY A 99 5.27 5.40 26.31
C GLY A 99 5.05 4.65 24.98
N THR A 100 4.75 3.36 25.11
CA THR A 100 4.59 2.45 23.97
C THR A 100 3.15 1.94 23.93
N LEU A 101 2.49 2.10 22.79
CA LEU A 101 1.20 1.48 22.53
C LEU A 101 1.43 0.01 22.15
N LEU A 102 0.82 -0.91 22.88
CA LEU A 102 0.88 -2.34 22.55
C LEU A 102 -0.35 -2.72 21.71
N GLY A 103 -0.12 -3.43 20.62
CA GLY A 103 -1.16 -4.02 19.78
C GLY A 103 -1.02 -5.53 19.72
N PHE A 104 -2.14 -6.24 19.90
CA PHE A 104 -2.23 -7.69 19.78
C PHE A 104 -3.27 -8.02 18.73
N LEU A 105 -2.83 -8.57 17.59
CA LEU A 105 -3.65 -8.82 16.43
C LEU A 105 -3.82 -10.33 16.21
N ASN A 106 -5.03 -10.71 15.84
CA ASN A 106 -5.32 -12.00 15.21
C ASN A 106 -5.72 -11.75 13.76
N ILE A 107 -4.90 -12.26 12.84
CA ILE A 107 -5.00 -12.03 11.38
C ILE A 107 -6.25 -12.70 10.82
N ASP A 108 -6.57 -13.93 11.25
CA ASP A 108 -7.70 -14.71 10.73
C ASP A 108 -9.03 -14.09 11.16
N THR A 109 -9.13 -13.69 12.43
CA THR A 109 -10.36 -13.10 12.97
C THR A 109 -10.45 -11.60 12.73
N ARG A 110 -9.40 -10.98 12.19
CA ARG A 110 -9.25 -9.52 12.05
C ARG A 110 -9.58 -8.75 13.33
N LYS A 111 -9.21 -9.29 14.50
CA LYS A 111 -9.40 -8.63 15.79
C LYS A 111 -8.09 -8.04 16.27
N VAL A 112 -8.17 -6.88 16.92
CA VAL A 112 -7.04 -6.22 17.53
C VAL A 112 -7.39 -5.77 18.94
N VAL A 113 -6.48 -6.00 19.88
CA VAL A 113 -6.54 -5.45 21.24
C VAL A 113 -5.43 -4.45 21.40
N LEU A 114 -5.78 -3.22 21.78
CA LEU A 114 -4.84 -2.12 22.02
C LEU A 114 -4.72 -1.83 23.50
N VAL A 115 -3.49 -1.78 24.01
CA VAL A 115 -3.19 -1.42 25.39
C VAL A 115 -2.38 -0.14 25.39
N SER A 116 -3.01 0.95 25.84
CA SER A 116 -2.37 2.26 25.93
C SER A 116 -1.38 2.30 27.10
N PRO A 117 -0.24 3.00 26.98
CA PRO A 117 0.68 3.20 28.10
C PRO A 117 0.03 3.94 29.28
N SER A 118 -0.99 4.77 29.04
CA SER A 118 -1.72 5.48 30.10
C SER A 118 -2.72 4.61 30.86
N LEU A 119 -3.14 3.47 30.29
CA LEU A 119 -4.11 2.54 30.87
C LEU A 119 -3.61 1.09 30.71
N PRO A 120 -2.49 0.71 31.33
CA PRO A 120 -1.79 -0.55 31.03
C PRO A 120 -2.58 -1.81 31.42
N LYS A 121 -3.63 -1.67 32.26
CA LYS A 121 -4.52 -2.77 32.67
C LYS A 121 -5.83 -2.82 31.87
N MET A 122 -5.94 -2.04 30.80
CA MET A 122 -7.13 -1.97 29.96
C MET A 122 -6.75 -2.23 28.50
N GLY A 123 -7.35 -3.27 27.92
CA GLY A 123 -7.25 -3.58 26.50
C GLY A 123 -8.52 -3.13 25.79
N ILE A 124 -8.38 -2.42 24.68
CA ILE A 124 -9.50 -2.02 23.84
C ILE A 124 -9.55 -2.95 22.64
N GLU A 125 -10.58 -3.78 22.58
CA GLU A 125 -10.82 -4.71 21.48
C GLU A 125 -11.63 -4.02 20.38
N THR A 126 -11.16 -4.12 19.14
CA THR A 126 -11.87 -3.63 17.97
C THR A 126 -11.56 -4.50 16.74
N ASP A 127 -12.26 -4.23 15.64
CA ASP A 127 -11.98 -4.83 14.34
C ASP A 127 -10.81 -4.13 13.67
N LEU A 128 -9.97 -4.91 13.01
CA LEU A 128 -8.83 -4.40 12.26
C LEU A 128 -9.36 -3.63 11.04
N PRO A 129 -9.08 -2.31 10.93
CA PRO A 129 -9.51 -1.51 9.81
C PRO A 129 -9.10 -2.14 8.48
N ALA A 130 -9.94 -2.01 7.45
CA ALA A 130 -9.67 -2.63 6.14
C ALA A 130 -8.36 -2.12 5.52
N ASP A 131 -7.99 -0.89 5.82
CA ASP A 131 -6.79 -0.19 5.39
C ASP A 131 -5.53 -0.51 6.21
N PHE A 132 -5.66 -1.27 7.31
CA PHE A 132 -4.50 -1.67 8.09
C PHE A 132 -3.72 -2.78 7.37
N GLN A 133 -2.60 -2.40 6.76
CA GLN A 133 -1.71 -3.29 6.01
C GLN A 133 -0.25 -2.97 6.38
N ILE A 134 0.25 -3.55 7.47
CA ILE A 134 1.65 -3.37 7.93
C ILE A 134 2.34 -4.73 7.91
N ALA A 135 3.51 -4.80 7.28
CA ALA A 135 4.33 -6.01 7.10
C ALA A 135 3.67 -7.19 6.35
N SER A 136 2.37 -7.11 6.06
CA SER A 136 1.59 -8.02 5.23
C SER A 136 0.64 -7.17 4.38
N LEU A 137 0.71 -7.34 3.06
CA LEU A 137 -0.19 -6.69 2.11
C LEU A 137 -1.07 -7.77 1.48
N ALA A 138 -2.39 -7.60 1.59
CA ALA A 138 -3.34 -8.42 0.84
C ALA A 138 -3.73 -7.74 -0.48
N GLY A 139 -4.03 -8.53 -1.50
CA GLY A 139 -4.53 -8.05 -2.79
C GLY A 139 -3.73 -8.61 -3.96
N GLU A 140 -3.78 -7.88 -5.08
CA GLU A 140 -3.10 -8.23 -6.32
C GLU A 140 -2.14 -7.12 -6.73
N GLY A 141 -1.08 -7.49 -7.45
CA GLY A 141 -0.10 -6.56 -7.98
C GLY A 141 0.68 -7.14 -9.15
N THR A 142 1.42 -6.28 -9.83
CA THR A 142 2.33 -6.67 -10.91
C THR A 142 3.77 -6.50 -10.44
N ARG A 143 4.64 -7.43 -10.83
CA ARG A 143 6.07 -7.34 -10.53
C ARG A 143 6.68 -6.20 -11.36
N ALA A 144 7.38 -5.28 -10.69
CA ALA A 144 7.95 -4.09 -11.28
C ALA A 144 9.50 -4.08 -11.27
N GLY A 145 10.13 -5.01 -10.56
CA GLY A 145 11.59 -5.13 -10.49
C GLY A 145 12.07 -5.80 -9.20
N THR A 146 13.33 -5.54 -8.84
CA THR A 146 13.96 -6.04 -7.61
C THR A 146 14.64 -4.90 -6.84
N SER A 147 14.84 -5.09 -5.54
CA SER A 147 15.53 -4.14 -4.67
C SER A 147 16.07 -4.85 -3.42
N GLN A 148 16.59 -4.07 -2.48
CA GLN A 148 17.06 -4.54 -1.18
C GLN A 148 16.67 -3.51 -0.12
N VAL A 149 16.24 -3.98 1.05
CA VAL A 149 15.89 -3.15 2.22
C VAL A 149 16.42 -3.84 3.47
N ALA A 150 17.10 -3.11 4.36
CA ALA A 150 17.73 -3.69 5.57
C ALA A 150 18.65 -4.91 5.29
N GLY A 151 19.30 -4.96 4.12
CA GLY A 151 20.13 -6.09 3.69
C GLY A 151 19.36 -7.27 3.08
N GLU A 152 18.03 -7.23 3.09
CA GLU A 152 17.16 -8.30 2.61
C GLU A 152 16.74 -8.07 1.16
N PRO A 153 16.95 -9.04 0.24
CA PRO A 153 16.50 -8.92 -1.13
C PRO A 153 14.97 -8.97 -1.21
N CYS A 154 14.38 -8.19 -2.10
CA CYS A 154 12.93 -8.16 -2.31
C CYS A 154 12.55 -7.87 -3.77
N THR A 155 11.36 -8.34 -4.15
CA THR A 155 10.71 -7.97 -5.41
C THR A 155 9.93 -6.69 -5.20
N LEU A 156 10.05 -5.75 -6.14
CA LEU A 156 9.21 -4.56 -6.20
C LEU A 156 7.89 -4.94 -6.86
N TRP A 157 6.79 -4.65 -6.18
CA TRP A 157 5.43 -4.88 -6.62
C TRP A 157 4.70 -3.56 -6.80
N GLN A 158 4.08 -3.38 -7.96
CA GLN A 158 3.09 -2.33 -8.18
C GLN A 158 1.73 -2.88 -7.77
N VAL A 159 1.16 -2.33 -6.69
CA VAL A 159 -0.11 -2.81 -6.12
C VAL A 159 -1.26 -2.20 -6.90
N GLU A 160 -2.09 -3.03 -7.54
CA GLU A 160 -3.11 -2.53 -8.47
C GLU A 160 -4.35 -1.96 -7.74
N LYS A 161 -4.69 -2.54 -6.58
CA LYS A 161 -5.86 -2.16 -5.78
C LYS A 161 -5.65 -2.48 -4.31
N ALA A 162 -4.98 -1.60 -3.59
CA ALA A 162 -5.22 -1.50 -2.16
C ALA A 162 -6.38 -0.51 -1.99
N ALA A 163 -7.60 -1.02 -1.87
CA ALA A 163 -8.85 -0.25 -1.94
C ALA A 163 -8.98 0.89 -0.90
N GLN A 164 -7.99 1.05 -0.02
CA GLN A 164 -7.96 2.05 1.03
C GLN A 164 -6.62 2.80 1.14
N LEU A 165 -5.67 2.61 0.22
CA LEU A 165 -4.47 3.44 0.16
C LEU A 165 -4.72 4.69 -0.69
N ALA A 166 -4.11 5.80 -0.30
CA ALA A 166 -4.39 7.14 -0.84
C ALA A 166 -3.95 7.36 -2.31
N GLY A 167 -3.28 6.38 -2.92
CA GLY A 167 -2.81 6.46 -4.31
C GLY A 167 -2.02 5.23 -4.75
N PRO A 168 -1.44 5.28 -5.97
CA PRO A 168 -0.56 4.24 -6.49
C PRO A 168 0.47 3.80 -5.45
N THR A 169 0.63 2.49 -5.27
CA THR A 169 1.46 1.94 -4.20
C THR A 169 2.50 1.01 -4.78
N THR A 170 3.74 1.20 -4.35
CA THR A 170 4.85 0.27 -4.61
C THR A 170 5.30 -0.35 -3.30
N ALA A 171 5.38 -1.68 -3.27
CA ALA A 171 5.85 -2.43 -2.11
C ALA A 171 7.09 -3.25 -2.46
N CYS A 172 8.07 -3.30 -1.55
CA CYS A 172 9.16 -4.27 -1.63
C CYS A 172 8.83 -5.46 -0.74
N ILE A 173 8.65 -6.63 -1.35
CA ILE A 173 8.20 -7.85 -0.68
C ILE A 173 9.24 -8.94 -0.88
N THR A 174 9.66 -9.58 0.21
CA THR A 174 10.58 -10.72 0.20
C THR A 174 9.96 -11.96 -0.46
N GLU A 175 10.78 -12.96 -0.77
CA GLU A 175 10.31 -14.24 -1.33
C GLU A 175 9.32 -14.94 -0.38
N ASP A 176 9.57 -14.84 0.93
CA ASP A 176 8.71 -15.40 1.98
C ASP A 176 7.52 -14.50 2.35
N GLY A 177 7.28 -13.43 1.58
CA GLY A 177 6.07 -12.62 1.64
C GLY A 177 6.05 -11.49 2.68
N ILE A 178 7.17 -11.23 3.34
CA ILE A 178 7.31 -10.13 4.30
C ILE A 178 7.51 -8.82 3.53
N VAL A 179 6.64 -7.84 3.79
CA VAL A 179 6.77 -6.48 3.24
C VAL A 179 7.87 -5.75 3.99
N LEU A 180 8.88 -5.26 3.26
CA LEU A 180 10.01 -4.52 3.83
C LEU A 180 9.89 -3.01 3.66
N ARG A 181 9.23 -2.55 2.60
CA ARG A 181 9.06 -1.12 2.34
C ARG A 181 7.78 -0.86 1.56
N THR A 182 7.09 0.21 1.89
CA THR A 182 5.91 0.69 1.17
C THR A 182 6.06 2.16 0.83
N LEU A 183 5.86 2.47 -0.45
CA LEU A 183 5.78 3.81 -1.00
C LEU A 183 4.36 4.03 -1.51
N VAL A 184 3.73 5.14 -1.11
CA VAL A 184 2.41 5.55 -1.62
C VAL A 184 2.58 6.88 -2.32
N GLU A 185 2.07 6.97 -3.54
CA GLU A 185 2.06 8.22 -4.30
C GLU A 185 0.94 9.13 -3.79
N ILE A 186 1.32 10.30 -3.27
CA ILE A 186 0.40 11.33 -2.80
C ILE A 186 0.74 12.63 -3.53
N GLN A 187 -0.23 13.18 -4.25
CA GLN A 187 -0.05 14.38 -5.09
C GLN A 187 1.10 14.25 -6.11
N GLY A 188 1.20 13.09 -6.78
CA GLY A 188 2.21 12.87 -7.82
C GLY A 188 3.63 12.60 -7.29
N LYS A 189 3.80 12.43 -5.97
CA LYS A 189 5.10 12.22 -5.33
C LYS A 189 5.08 10.95 -4.49
N PRO A 190 6.14 10.12 -4.51
CA PRO A 190 6.23 8.96 -3.64
C PRO A 190 6.50 9.38 -2.19
N HIS A 191 5.74 8.82 -1.25
CA HIS A 191 5.94 9.00 0.20
C HIS A 191 6.24 7.66 0.85
N LEU A 192 7.30 7.62 1.66
CA LEU A 192 7.66 6.45 2.45
C LEU A 192 6.70 6.29 3.63
N THR A 193 5.81 5.31 3.52
CA THR A 193 4.82 5.04 4.57
C THR A 193 5.31 4.00 5.55
N PHE A 194 6.13 3.04 5.11
CA PHE A 194 6.66 1.97 5.93
C PHE A 194 8.05 1.55 5.44
N GLU A 195 9.01 1.34 6.35
CA GLU A 195 10.33 0.80 6.02
C GLU A 195 10.91 0.00 7.19
N VAL A 196 11.29 -1.25 6.93
CA VAL A 196 11.97 -2.14 7.86
C VAL A 196 13.43 -1.72 8.01
N VAL A 197 13.92 -1.70 9.24
CA VAL A 197 15.32 -1.42 9.57
C VAL A 197 16.09 -2.66 10.05
N SER A 198 15.38 -3.68 10.53
CA SER A 198 15.95 -4.99 10.86
C SER A 198 14.89 -6.07 10.78
N LEU A 199 15.25 -7.25 10.28
CA LEU A 199 14.40 -8.43 10.19
C LEU A 199 15.14 -9.63 10.79
N ALA A 200 14.42 -10.45 11.56
CA ALA A 200 14.87 -11.75 12.03
C ALA A 200 13.76 -12.77 11.79
N ARG A 201 14.07 -13.86 11.08
CA ARG A 201 13.13 -14.96 10.82
C ARG A 201 13.30 -16.04 11.87
N GLY A 202 12.21 -16.72 12.22
CA GLY A 202 12.24 -17.89 13.10
C GLY A 202 11.11 -17.89 14.13
N PRO A 203 10.97 -19.02 14.87
CA PRO A 203 9.93 -19.18 15.87
C PRO A 203 9.96 -18.05 16.90
N GLN A 204 8.77 -17.58 17.29
CA GLN A 204 8.61 -16.57 18.33
C GLN A 204 8.17 -17.21 19.65
N ASP A 205 8.53 -16.59 20.77
CA ASP A 205 8.03 -16.99 22.08
C ASP A 205 6.51 -16.76 22.14
N PRO A 206 5.68 -17.79 22.40
CA PRO A 206 4.24 -17.66 22.48
C PRO A 206 3.77 -16.68 23.56
N ASP A 207 4.58 -16.44 24.61
CA ASP A 207 4.23 -15.53 25.69
C ASP A 207 4.22 -14.06 25.24
N LEU A 208 4.97 -13.72 24.17
CA LEU A 208 4.91 -12.39 23.56
C LEU A 208 3.49 -12.05 23.10
N PHE A 209 2.70 -13.02 22.69
CA PHE A 209 1.36 -12.78 22.12
C PHE A 209 0.24 -12.79 23.16
N ARG A 210 0.58 -12.95 24.44
CA ARG A 210 -0.38 -12.87 25.54
C ARG A 210 -0.55 -11.43 25.99
N LEU A 211 -1.78 -11.05 26.30
CA LEU A 211 -2.04 -9.76 26.94
C LEU A 211 -1.30 -9.69 28.29
N PRO A 212 -0.84 -8.48 28.70
CA PRO A 212 -0.22 -8.32 29.99
C PRO A 212 -1.10 -8.86 31.14
N PRO A 213 -0.51 -9.44 32.20
CA PRO A 213 -1.27 -9.96 33.32
C PRO A 213 -2.21 -8.92 33.94
N GLY A 214 -3.47 -9.30 34.15
CA GLY A 214 -4.49 -8.44 34.74
C GLY A 214 -5.10 -7.40 33.78
N THR A 215 -4.76 -7.44 32.49
CA THR A 215 -5.45 -6.64 31.47
C THR A 215 -6.91 -7.08 31.34
N ARG A 216 -7.84 -6.13 31.51
CA ARG A 216 -9.26 -6.32 31.22
C ARG A 216 -9.56 -5.81 29.81
N THR A 217 -10.18 -6.64 28.98
CA THR A 217 -10.58 -6.22 27.64
C THR A 217 -11.98 -5.61 27.64
N MET A 218 -12.14 -4.52 26.88
CA MET A 218 -13.43 -3.88 26.63
C MET A 218 -13.58 -3.72 25.13
N LYS A 219 -14.76 -4.04 24.60
CA LYS A 219 -15.07 -3.82 23.19
C LYS A 219 -15.32 -2.33 22.97
N MET A 220 -14.69 -1.77 21.94
CA MET A 220 -14.97 -0.41 21.51
C MET A 220 -16.43 -0.32 21.04
N PRO A 221 -17.23 0.64 21.52
CA PRO A 221 -18.51 0.97 20.89
C PRO A 221 -18.25 1.47 19.46
N ASN A 222 -19.06 1.01 18.49
CA ASN A 222 -18.87 1.36 17.08
C ASN A 222 -18.63 2.88 16.88
N GLY A 223 -17.47 3.28 16.34
CA GLY A 223 -17.18 4.68 15.96
C GLY A 223 -15.88 5.32 16.47
N GLY A 224 -15.09 4.67 17.32
CA GLY A 224 -13.82 5.21 17.84
C GLY A 224 -12.58 4.68 17.12
N GLY A 225 -12.03 5.41 16.14
CA GLY A 225 -10.76 5.06 15.49
C GLY A 225 -9.56 5.36 16.40
N LEU A 226 -8.87 4.33 16.90
CA LEU A 226 -7.65 4.46 17.71
C LEU A 226 -6.36 4.03 17.00
N LEU A 227 -6.48 3.40 15.83
CA LEU A 227 -5.33 2.96 15.06
C LEU A 227 -4.86 4.06 14.12
N PRO A 228 -3.55 4.38 14.07
CA PRO A 228 -3.03 5.22 13.01
C PRO A 228 -3.20 4.46 11.68
N SER A 229 -4.04 4.96 10.79
CA SER A 229 -4.18 4.45 9.43
C SER A 229 -2.83 4.54 8.70
N PRO A 230 -2.25 3.43 8.25
CA PRO A 230 -1.01 3.45 7.48
C PRO A 230 -1.32 3.97 6.06
N GLY A 231 -1.40 5.28 5.92
CA GLY A 231 -1.77 5.94 4.65
C GLY A 231 -2.34 7.34 4.83
N VAL A 232 -2.75 7.70 6.04
CA VAL A 232 -3.15 9.08 6.37
C VAL A 232 -2.00 9.72 7.11
N GLY A 233 -1.16 10.47 6.38
CA GLY A 233 -0.25 11.42 7.03
C GLY A 233 -1.04 12.34 7.98
N PRO A 234 -0.41 12.98 8.98
CA PRO A 234 -1.13 13.88 9.87
C PRO A 234 -1.92 14.87 9.01
N ALA A 235 -3.21 15.01 9.29
CA ALA A 235 -4.03 16.04 8.69
C ALA A 235 -3.27 17.35 8.89
N LEU A 236 -2.78 17.92 7.79
CA LEU A 236 -2.34 19.31 7.78
C LEU A 236 -3.58 20.11 8.13
N ALA A 237 -3.67 20.53 9.39
CA ALA A 237 -4.59 21.59 9.78
C ALA A 237 -4.28 22.82 8.91
N PRO A 238 -5.31 23.57 8.45
CA PRO A 238 -5.14 24.73 7.59
C PRO A 238 -4.29 25.84 8.24
#